data_AF-A0A2V9V575-F1
#
_entry.id   AF-A0A2V9V575-F1
#
_cell.length_a   1.000
_cell.length_b   1.000
_cell.length_c   1.000
_cell.angle_alpha   90.00
_cell.angle_beta   90.00
_cell.angle_gamma   90.00
#
_symmetry.space_group_name_H-M   'P 1'
#
loop_
_entity.id
_entity.type
_entity.pdbx_description
1 polymer ?
#
loop_
_entity_poly.entity_id
_entity_poly.type
_entity_poly.pdbx_seq_one_letter_code
_entity_poly.pdbx_strand_id
1 'polypeptide(L)' 'MEADHFNELSEVIRKRGYRFITLEDALSDQAYSLPDTFVGEEGTGWLDHWAITRGKPPQGAPEFPAWVIEKSRAIQKPPP' A
#
# COMPACT_ATOMS: atom_id res chain seq x y z
N MET A 1 -5.53 18.79 14.71
CA MET A 1 -5.82 19.48 13.44
C MET A 1 -5.37 18.53 12.35
N GLU A 2 -6.20 17.54 12.02
CA GLU A 2 -5.75 16.39 11.22
C GLU A 2 -6.07 16.55 9.72
N ALA A 3 -6.81 17.60 9.34
CA ALA A 3 -7.33 17.77 7.97
C ALA A 3 -6.72 18.94 7.20
N ASP A 4 -5.91 19.79 7.84
CA ASP A 4 -5.42 21.04 7.25
C ASP A 4 -4.62 20.81 5.95
N HIS A 5 -3.95 19.66 5.85
CA HIS A 5 -3.13 19.28 4.70
C HIS A 5 -3.84 18.36 3.70
N PHE A 6 -5.10 18.00 3.94
CA PHE A 6 -5.82 17.05 3.07
C PHE A 6 -5.94 17.58 1.63
N ASN A 7 -6.26 18.88 1.49
CA ASN A 7 -6.40 19.50 0.18
C ASN A 7 -5.08 19.46 -0.60
N GLU A 8 -3.98 19.83 0.03
CA GLU A 8 -2.64 19.80 -0.55
C GLU A 8 -2.24 18.38 -0.99
N LEU A 9 -2.48 17.39 -0.12
CA LEU A 9 -2.23 15.99 -0.43
C LEU A 9 -3.06 15.51 -1.63
N SER A 10 -4.35 15.86 -1.68
CA SER A 10 -5.24 15.46 -2.76
C SER A 10 -4.77 16.00 -4.12
N GLU A 11 -4.25 17.24 -4.15
CA GLU A 11 -3.71 17.86 -5.35
C GLU A 11 -2.41 17.20 -5.81
N VAL A 12 -1.53 16.81 -4.89
CA VAL A 12 -0.32 16.04 -5.23
C VAL A 12 -0.70 14.69 -5.85
N ILE A 13 -1.70 14.01 -5.32
CA ILE A 13 -2.20 12.73 -5.85
C ILE A 13 -2.74 12.92 -7.28
N ARG A 14 -3.55 13.96 -7.53
CA ARG A 14 -4.05 14.29 -8.89
C ARG A 14 -2.92 14.61 -9.87
N LYS A 15 -1.94 15.43 -9.44
CA LYS A 15 -0.76 15.80 -10.27
C LYS A 15 0.08 14.60 -10.68
N ARG A 16 0.06 13.52 -9.90
CA ARG A 16 0.69 12.24 -10.24
C ARG A 16 -0.12 11.38 -11.21
N GLY A 17 -1.30 11.84 -11.64
CA GLY A 17 -2.16 11.17 -12.62
C GLY A 17 -3.20 10.21 -12.01
N TYR A 18 -3.33 10.17 -10.68
CA TYR A 18 -4.34 9.35 -10.03
C TYR A 18 -5.73 9.99 -10.13
N ARG A 19 -6.76 9.14 -10.23
CA ARG A 19 -8.17 9.53 -10.14
C ARG A 19 -8.76 8.99 -8.86
N PHE A 20 -9.59 9.81 -8.21
CA PHE A 20 -10.41 9.36 -7.10
C PHE A 20 -11.66 8.67 -7.64
N ILE A 21 -11.97 7.49 -7.09
CA ILE A 21 -13.16 6.71 -7.37
C ILE A 21 -13.87 6.42 -6.05
N THR A 22 -15.13 5.99 -6.12
CA THR A 22 -15.85 5.55 -4.93
C THR A 22 -15.29 4.23 -4.41
N LEU A 23 -15.59 3.89 -3.16
CA LEU A 23 -15.21 2.60 -2.62
C LEU A 23 -15.92 1.47 -3.37
N GLU A 24 -17.18 1.69 -3.72
CA GLU A 24 -18.00 0.77 -4.50
C GLU A 24 -17.37 0.48 -5.87
N ASP A 25 -16.90 1.52 -6.57
CA ASP A 25 -16.18 1.35 -7.84
C ASP A 25 -14.86 0.58 -7.64
N ALA A 26 -14.11 0.87 -6.57
CA ALA A 26 -12.85 0.19 -6.28
C ALA A 26 -13.06 -1.31 -6.02
N LEU A 27 -14.09 -1.66 -5.25
CA LEU A 27 -14.44 -3.03 -4.90
C LEU A 27 -15.05 -3.82 -6.07
N SER A 28 -15.43 -3.15 -7.17
CA SER A 28 -15.89 -3.83 -8.38
C SER A 28 -14.77 -4.52 -9.17
N ASP A 29 -13.50 -4.26 -8.86
CA ASP A 29 -12.36 -4.90 -9.52
C ASP A 29 -12.33 -6.41 -9.23
N GLN A 30 -12.04 -7.21 -10.28
CA GLN A 30 -12.01 -8.67 -10.20
C GLN A 30 -11.02 -9.19 -9.15
N ALA A 31 -9.96 -8.44 -8.83
CA ALA A 31 -9.01 -8.80 -7.80
C ALA A 31 -9.69 -9.02 -6.43
N TYR A 32 -10.71 -8.23 -6.10
CA TYR A 32 -11.49 -8.37 -4.86
C TYR A 32 -12.46 -9.56 -4.86
N SER A 33 -12.70 -10.19 -6.02
CA SER A 33 -13.48 -11.43 -6.12
C SER A 33 -12.62 -12.69 -5.99
N LEU A 34 -11.29 -12.55 -5.90
CA LEU A 34 -10.39 -13.69 -5.76
C LEU A 34 -10.59 -14.35 -4.38
N PRO A 35 -10.63 -15.69 -4.31
CA PRO A 35 -10.62 -16.40 -3.04
C PRO A 35 -9.35 -16.05 -2.26
N ASP A 36 -9.49 -15.52 -1.04
CA ASP A 36 -8.35 -15.45 -0.11
C ASP A 36 -8.34 -16.74 0.71
N THR A 37 -7.59 -17.73 0.22
CA THR A 37 -7.41 -19.03 0.90
C THR A 37 -6.08 -19.10 1.64
N PHE A 38 -5.37 -17.98 1.77
CA PHE A 38 -4.07 -17.97 2.42
C PHE A 38 -4.24 -18.05 3.95
N VAL A 39 -3.54 -19.00 4.57
CA VAL A 39 -3.47 -19.19 6.03
C VAL A 39 -2.00 -19.40 6.38
N GLY A 40 -1.39 -18.46 7.10
CA GLY A 40 0.03 -18.48 7.46
C GLY A 40 0.36 -17.57 8.63
N GLU A 41 1.52 -17.79 9.25
CA GLU A 41 1.96 -17.05 10.46
C GLU A 41 2.46 -15.62 10.18
N GLU A 42 2.81 -15.29 8.93
CA GLU A 42 3.36 -13.99 8.57
C GLU A 42 2.36 -13.11 7.82
N GLY A 43 2.28 -11.84 8.24
CA GLY A 43 1.50 -10.77 7.63
C GLY A 43 2.07 -10.31 6.30
N THR A 44 2.14 -11.22 5.33
CA THR A 44 2.40 -10.90 3.93
C THR A 44 1.33 -9.94 3.42
N GLY A 45 1.69 -9.01 2.54
CA GLY A 45 0.72 -8.03 2.04
C GLY A 45 -0.43 -8.73 1.30
N TRP A 46 -1.61 -8.10 1.26
CA TRP A 46 -2.77 -8.64 0.53
C TRP A 46 -2.47 -9.00 -0.95
N LEU A 47 -1.54 -8.28 -1.58
CA LEU A 47 -1.07 -8.57 -2.95
C LEU A 47 -0.34 -9.92 -3.04
N ASP A 48 0.41 -10.27 -2.01
CA ASP A 48 1.12 -11.55 -1.95
C ASP A 48 0.14 -12.70 -1.75
N HIS A 49 -0.91 -12.51 -0.94
CA HIS A 49 -1.98 -13.51 -0.79
C HIS A 49 -2.63 -13.80 -2.14
N TRP A 50 -3.00 -12.76 -2.89
CA TRP A 50 -3.56 -12.92 -4.22
C TRP A 50 -2.59 -13.54 -5.23
N ALA A 51 -1.30 -13.22 -5.16
CA ALA A 51 -0.29 -13.88 -5.98
C ALA A 51 -0.25 -15.39 -5.69
N ILE A 52 -0.23 -15.78 -4.40
CA ILE A 52 -0.23 -17.17 -3.95
C ILE A 52 -1.50 -17.90 -4.41
N THR A 53 -2.69 -17.32 -4.20
CA THR A 53 -3.97 -17.86 -4.70
C THR A 53 -3.93 -18.11 -6.21
N ARG A 54 -3.25 -17.24 -6.96
CA ARG A 54 -3.11 -17.33 -8.42
C ARG A 54 -1.98 -18.26 -8.88
N GLY A 55 -1.29 -18.95 -7.96
CA GLY A 55 -0.14 -19.80 -8.26
C GLY A 55 1.08 -19.03 -8.77
N LYS A 56 1.18 -17.73 -8.45
CA LYS A 56 2.30 -16.85 -8.82
C LYS A 56 3.22 -16.63 -7.62
N PRO A 57 4.54 -16.47 -7.86
CA PRO A 57 5.46 -16.14 -6.78
C PRO A 57 5.21 -14.69 -6.28
N PRO A 58 5.14 -14.47 -4.95
CA PRO A 58 5.17 -13.14 -4.35
C PRO A 58 6.36 -12.33 -4.87
N GLN A 59 6.15 -11.03 -5.10
CA GLN A 59 7.22 -10.13 -5.57
C GLN A 59 7.85 -9.33 -4.42
N GLY A 60 7.25 -9.36 -3.23
CA GLY A 60 7.70 -8.59 -2.07
C GLY A 60 7.42 -7.09 -2.21
N ALA A 61 7.84 -6.34 -1.18
CA ALA A 61 7.69 -4.90 -1.17
C ALA A 61 8.71 -4.23 -2.11
N PRO A 62 8.35 -3.11 -2.76
CA PRO A 62 9.32 -2.32 -3.50
C PRO A 62 10.42 -1.79 -2.58
N GLU A 63 11.65 -1.73 -3.08
CA GLU A 63 12.75 -1.10 -2.36
C GLU A 63 12.52 0.41 -2.24
N PHE A 64 12.59 0.93 -1.01
CA PHE A 64 12.53 2.37 -0.80
C PHE A 64 13.83 3.03 -1.31
N PRO A 65 13.76 4.19 -1.97
CA PRO A 65 14.95 4.95 -2.32
C PRO A 65 15.83 5.24 -1.10
N ALA A 66 17.16 5.20 -1.27
CA ALA A 66 18.12 5.34 -0.17
C ALA A 66 17.90 6.61 0.69
N TRP A 67 17.53 7.73 0.06
CA TRP A 67 17.27 8.99 0.75
C TRP A 67 16.08 8.92 1.73
N VAL A 68 15.08 8.08 1.44
CA VAL A 68 13.92 7.86 2.33
C VAL A 68 14.35 7.09 3.56
N ILE A 69 15.16 6.04 3.36
CA ILE A 69 15.69 5.20 4.44
C ILE A 69 16.56 6.06 5.37
N GLU A 70 17.45 6.89 4.80
CA GLU A 70 18.29 7.80 5.56
C GLU A 70 17.47 8.77 6.42
N LYS A 71 16.47 9.43 5.83
CA LYS A 71 15.56 10.32 6.57
C LYS A 71 14.77 9.60 7.66
N SER A 72 14.27 8.39 7.38
CA SER A 72 13.53 7.58 8.34
C SER A 72 14.38 7.24 9.57
N ARG A 73 15.63 6.82 9.37
CA ARG A 73 16.59 6.54 10.45
C ARG A 73 16.85 7.76 11.34
N ALA A 74 16.91 8.95 10.74
CA ALA A 74 17.09 10.20 11.49
C ALA A 74 15.87 10.57 12.36
N ILE A 75 14.68 10.04 12.05
CA ILE A 75 13.43 10.27 12.78
C ILE A 75 13.21 9.22 13.88
N GLN A 76 13.69 7.99 13.66
CA GLN A 76 13.65 6.91 14.66
C GLN A 76 14.64 7.22 15.80
N LYS A 77 14.22 8.04 16.78
CA LYS A 77 14.87 8.01 18.10
C LYS A 77 14.60 6.64 18.73
N PRO A 78 15.61 5.97 19.33
CA PRO A 78 15.35 4.77 20.12
C PRO A 78 14.44 5.13 21.31
N PRO A 79 13.57 4.20 21.77
CA PRO A 79 12.82 4.40 22.99
C PRO A 79 13.78 4.60 24.19
N PRO A 80 13.37 5.34 25.24
CA PRO A 80 14.19 5.56 26.43
C PRO A 80 14.48 4.26 27.20
#